data_AF-A0A1H7Y5F3-F1
#
_entry.id   AF-A0A1H7Y5F3-F1
#
_cell.length_a   1.000
_cell.length_b   1.000
_cell.length_c   1.000
_cell.angle_alpha   90.00
_cell.angle_beta   90.00
_cell.angle_gamma   90.00
#
_symmetry.space_group_name_H-M   'P 1'
#
loop_
_entity.id
_entity.type
_entity.pdbx_description
1 polymer ?
#
loop_
_entity_poly.entity_id
_entity_poly.type
_entity_poly.pdbx_seq_one_letter_code
_entity_poly.pdbx_strand_id
1 'polypeptide(L)'
;MRLFKEVYRDEHSSHTKETFYNDKGQITGILETSKSASGENGFLSVYEHSGENYQVVKYNNETKSYAAFIAGGHTILGKNNWHSVEEASSIREFKFEKGLLIADHYHNIQYGTKDSLSCSYENGLKVSETRTTEEGTILRTDFTYQNGILQAKRSFTNNQFTEQIIYVYGNNQLLLEEQRFLKHKETQYLSSQKNFFYNAKKQVEKTEYYGRYDSKMQLYKVEEEIRQGNVLTKKSAVISNVETMMGYYDMAALHDMLKKENMEWAISIFDKKYFETASFDANTRIIEKYDDNRNMIEIKSVHPDTGETYGNVVFRNEYNEQSLLEFTICYRITEEGKMEESDIKKFYYRD
;
A
#
# COMPACT_ATOMS: atom_id res chain seq x y z
N MET A 1 -3.64 -2.42 -26.97
CA MET A 1 -2.33 -1.93 -26.52
C MET A 1 -2.11 -2.23 -25.05
N ARG A 2 -1.10 -3.05 -24.74
CA ARG A 2 -0.65 -3.42 -23.40
C ARG A 2 0.75 -2.84 -23.15
N LEU A 3 0.97 -2.29 -21.96
CA LEU A 3 2.31 -1.88 -21.50
C LEU A 3 3.18 -3.14 -21.37
N PHE A 4 4.28 -3.22 -22.11
CA PHE A 4 5.16 -4.40 -22.07
C PHE A 4 6.57 -4.06 -21.61
N LYS A 5 6.96 -2.79 -21.60
CA LYS A 5 8.27 -2.40 -21.11
C LYS A 5 8.22 -1.02 -20.46
N GLU A 6 8.89 -0.92 -19.33
CA GLU A 6 9.07 0.30 -18.55
C GLU A 6 10.58 0.51 -18.39
N VAL A 7 11.07 1.71 -18.70
CA VAL A 7 12.47 2.08 -18.53
C VAL A 7 12.55 3.31 -17.65
N TYR A 8 13.19 3.16 -16.51
CA TYR A 8 13.47 4.19 -15.52
C TYR A 8 14.95 4.53 -15.61
N ARG A 9 15.27 5.82 -15.65
CA ARG A 9 16.65 6.31 -15.69
C ARG A 9 16.79 7.53 -14.80
N ASP A 10 17.85 7.54 -14.04
CA ASP A 10 18.39 8.71 -13.36
C ASP A 10 19.88 8.88 -13.74
N GLU A 11 20.57 9.83 -13.11
CA GLU A 11 21.99 10.09 -13.38
C GLU A 11 22.90 8.88 -13.07
N HIS A 12 22.51 8.01 -12.15
CA HIS A 12 23.38 6.97 -11.57
C HIS A 12 22.98 5.56 -11.96
N SER A 13 21.75 5.37 -12.44
CA SER A 13 21.17 4.06 -12.63
C SER A 13 20.12 4.02 -13.75
N SER A 14 19.91 2.82 -14.27
CA SER A 14 18.76 2.51 -15.09
C SER A 14 18.11 1.22 -14.61
N HIS A 15 16.79 1.26 -14.48
CA HIS A 15 15.98 0.10 -14.19
C HIS A 15 15.05 -0.19 -15.38
N THR A 16 14.99 -1.43 -15.81
CA THR A 16 14.09 -1.87 -16.87
C THR A 16 13.21 -2.98 -16.36
N LYS A 17 11.92 -2.90 -16.65
CA LYS A 17 10.95 -3.97 -16.40
C LYS A 17 10.29 -4.33 -17.71
N GLU A 18 10.47 -5.57 -18.15
CA GLU A 18 9.81 -6.13 -19.34
C GLU A 18 8.78 -7.16 -18.93
N THR A 19 7.56 -7.03 -19.42
CA THR A 19 6.45 -7.96 -19.18
C THR A 19 6.11 -8.68 -20.48
N PHE A 20 6.16 -10.00 -20.43
CA PHE A 20 5.86 -10.88 -21.54
C PHE A 20 4.47 -11.48 -21.35
N TYR A 21 3.68 -11.52 -22.43
CA TYR A 21 2.33 -12.09 -22.43
C TYR A 21 2.18 -13.15 -23.53
N ASN A 22 1.34 -14.16 -23.28
CA ASN A 22 0.90 -15.14 -24.27
C ASN A 22 -0.20 -14.59 -25.20
N ASP A 23 -0.65 -15.42 -26.14
CA ASP A 23 -1.71 -15.08 -27.11
C ASP A 23 -3.07 -14.76 -26.47
N LYS A 24 -3.31 -15.28 -25.25
CA LYS A 24 -4.51 -14.97 -24.45
C LYS A 24 -4.37 -13.64 -23.68
N GLY A 25 -3.22 -13.00 -23.73
CA GLY A 25 -2.93 -11.77 -23.00
C GLY A 25 -2.60 -11.98 -21.52
N GLN A 26 -2.30 -13.20 -21.10
CA GLN A 26 -1.86 -13.49 -19.73
C GLN A 26 -0.35 -13.28 -19.64
N ILE A 27 0.12 -12.74 -18.52
CA ILE A 27 1.56 -12.59 -18.26
C ILE A 27 2.20 -13.98 -18.17
N THR A 28 3.27 -14.21 -18.92
CA THR A 28 4.07 -15.45 -18.89
C THR A 28 5.44 -15.25 -18.27
N GLY A 29 5.94 -14.01 -18.23
CA GLY A 29 7.18 -13.67 -17.56
C GLY A 29 7.32 -12.18 -17.30
N ILE A 30 8.11 -11.84 -16.28
CA ILE A 30 8.58 -10.48 -16.03
C ILE A 30 10.10 -10.54 -15.83
N LEU A 31 10.84 -9.77 -16.62
CA LEU A 31 12.27 -9.55 -16.43
C LEU A 31 12.48 -8.15 -15.87
N GLU A 32 13.07 -8.07 -14.69
CA GLU A 32 13.49 -6.82 -14.06
C GLU A 32 15.00 -6.77 -14.04
N THR A 33 15.60 -5.74 -14.66
CA THR A 33 17.04 -5.51 -14.63
C THR A 33 17.34 -4.14 -14.05
N SER A 34 18.44 -4.03 -13.32
CA SER A 34 18.98 -2.77 -12.84
C SER A 34 20.44 -2.69 -13.20
N LYS A 35 20.85 -1.54 -13.72
CA LYS A 35 22.22 -1.24 -14.09
C LYS A 35 22.67 0.00 -13.35
N SER A 36 23.82 -0.07 -12.71
CA SER A 36 24.46 1.07 -12.04
C SER A 36 25.98 0.94 -12.16
N ALA A 37 26.71 1.88 -11.54
CA ALA A 37 28.17 1.81 -11.47
C ALA A 37 28.69 0.53 -10.78
N SER A 38 27.91 -0.09 -9.89
CA SER A 38 28.29 -1.32 -9.19
C SER A 38 28.06 -2.60 -9.99
N GLY A 39 27.42 -2.51 -11.16
CA GLY A 39 27.15 -3.65 -12.04
C GLY A 39 25.71 -3.74 -12.51
N GLU A 40 25.39 -4.88 -13.12
CA GLU A 40 24.05 -5.24 -13.58
C GLU A 40 23.48 -6.37 -12.73
N ASN A 41 22.28 -6.16 -12.21
CA ASN A 41 21.53 -7.15 -11.44
C ASN A 41 20.16 -7.35 -12.09
N GLY A 42 19.50 -8.47 -11.75
CA GLY A 42 18.16 -8.70 -12.25
C GLY A 42 17.45 -9.88 -11.61
N PHE A 43 16.15 -9.91 -11.83
CA PHE A 43 15.27 -10.99 -11.40
C PHE A 43 14.34 -11.37 -12.55
N LEU A 44 14.07 -12.66 -12.67
CA LEU A 44 13.11 -13.20 -13.61
C LEU A 44 11.96 -13.83 -12.83
N SER A 45 10.74 -13.39 -13.08
CA SER A 45 9.52 -14.03 -12.60
C SER A 45 8.86 -14.78 -13.74
N VAL A 46 8.68 -16.10 -13.61
CA VAL A 46 8.01 -16.95 -14.59
C VAL A 46 6.60 -17.26 -14.10
N TYR A 47 5.61 -17.08 -14.97
CA TYR A 47 4.20 -17.31 -14.66
C TYR A 47 3.72 -18.59 -15.36
N GLU A 48 3.42 -19.61 -14.56
CA GLU A 48 2.95 -20.90 -15.04
C GLU A 48 1.46 -21.05 -14.76
N HIS A 49 0.66 -21.04 -15.82
CA HIS A 49 -0.80 -21.06 -15.74
C HIS A 49 -1.36 -22.47 -15.83
N SER A 50 -2.35 -22.77 -14.99
CA SER A 50 -3.17 -23.99 -15.02
C SER A 50 -4.64 -23.62 -14.86
N GLY A 51 -5.31 -23.35 -15.97
CA GLY A 51 -6.67 -22.79 -15.98
C GLY A 51 -6.69 -21.34 -15.48
N GLU A 52 -7.46 -21.07 -14.43
CA GLU A 52 -7.49 -19.78 -13.72
C GLU A 52 -6.37 -19.65 -12.67
N ASN A 53 -5.78 -20.78 -12.26
CA ASN A 53 -4.71 -20.83 -11.28
C ASN A 53 -3.38 -20.51 -11.95
N TYR A 54 -2.44 -19.96 -11.19
CA TYR A 54 -1.07 -19.83 -11.66
C TYR A 54 -0.07 -19.87 -10.51
N GLN A 55 1.16 -20.26 -10.82
CA GLN A 55 2.30 -20.07 -9.93
C GLN A 55 3.28 -19.07 -10.52
N VAL A 56 3.93 -18.30 -9.65
CA VAL A 56 5.02 -17.39 -9.98
C VAL A 56 6.29 -17.97 -9.40
N VAL A 57 7.23 -18.34 -10.26
CA VAL A 57 8.54 -18.84 -9.88
C VAL A 57 9.58 -17.75 -10.14
N LYS A 58 10.27 -17.32 -9.08
CA LYS A 58 11.24 -16.23 -9.16
C LYS A 58 12.67 -16.75 -9.15
N TYR A 59 13.49 -16.16 -9.99
CA TYR A 59 14.89 -16.51 -10.20
C TYR A 59 15.78 -15.28 -10.04
N ASN A 60 16.89 -15.46 -9.34
CA ASN A 60 17.96 -14.46 -9.25
C ASN A 60 18.87 -14.55 -10.50
N ASN A 61 19.60 -13.47 -10.80
CA ASN A 61 20.50 -13.36 -11.95
C ASN A 61 21.58 -14.44 -12.05
N GLU A 62 21.98 -15.06 -10.92
CA GLU A 62 23.02 -16.09 -10.87
C GLU A 62 22.53 -17.50 -11.27
N THR A 63 21.23 -17.70 -11.47
CA THR A 63 20.64 -19.01 -11.75
C THR A 63 20.78 -19.43 -13.21
N LYS A 64 20.84 -20.75 -13.48
CA LYS A 64 20.88 -21.25 -14.87
C LYS A 64 19.58 -20.94 -15.60
N SER A 65 18.46 -21.00 -14.90
CA SER A 65 17.14 -20.60 -15.41
C SER A 65 17.14 -19.15 -15.89
N TYR A 66 17.72 -18.22 -15.13
CA TYR A 66 17.89 -16.83 -15.58
C TYR A 66 18.80 -16.73 -16.80
N ALA A 67 19.98 -17.37 -16.78
CA ALA A 67 20.92 -17.35 -17.90
C ALA A 67 20.30 -17.93 -19.20
N ALA A 68 19.52 -19.01 -19.09
CA ALA A 68 18.78 -19.60 -20.19
C ALA A 68 17.76 -18.60 -20.78
N PHE A 69 17.05 -17.85 -19.92
CA PHE A 69 16.16 -16.79 -20.35
C PHE A 69 16.86 -15.66 -21.08
N ILE A 70 17.98 -15.17 -20.56
CA ILE A 70 18.76 -14.13 -21.24
C ILE A 70 19.23 -14.60 -22.62
N ALA A 71 19.63 -15.87 -22.76
CA ALA A 71 20.09 -16.41 -24.04
C ALA A 71 18.94 -16.66 -25.05
N GLY A 72 17.79 -17.13 -24.58
CA GLY A 72 16.66 -17.51 -25.45
C GLY A 72 15.57 -16.45 -25.62
N GLY A 73 15.56 -15.44 -24.75
CA GLY A 73 14.54 -14.39 -24.68
C GLY A 73 13.11 -14.93 -24.48
N HIS A 74 12.12 -14.13 -24.87
CA HIS A 74 10.70 -14.49 -24.74
C HIS A 74 10.32 -15.82 -25.43
N THR A 75 11.08 -16.27 -26.43
CA THR A 75 10.77 -17.48 -27.21
C THR A 75 10.87 -18.78 -26.41
N ILE A 76 11.48 -18.74 -25.23
CA ILE A 76 11.53 -19.91 -24.35
C ILE A 76 10.36 -19.97 -23.39
N LEU A 77 9.65 -18.86 -23.18
CA LEU A 77 8.43 -18.84 -22.36
C LEU A 77 7.38 -19.72 -23.03
N GLY A 78 6.99 -20.81 -22.36
CA GLY A 78 6.08 -21.83 -22.90
C GLY A 78 6.75 -23.06 -23.51
N LYS A 79 8.09 -23.11 -23.55
CA LYS A 79 8.81 -24.38 -23.77
C LYS A 79 8.87 -25.16 -22.47
N ASN A 80 8.94 -26.48 -22.56
CA ASN A 80 9.11 -27.33 -21.38
C ASN A 80 10.58 -27.37 -20.95
N ASN A 81 10.83 -27.55 -19.64
CA ASN A 81 12.13 -27.90 -19.05
C ASN A 81 13.29 -26.91 -19.28
N TRP A 82 13.03 -25.62 -19.57
CA TRP A 82 14.10 -24.61 -19.68
C TRP A 82 14.47 -23.97 -18.33
N HIS A 83 13.58 -24.07 -17.34
CA HIS A 83 13.82 -23.60 -15.97
C HIS A 83 13.58 -24.73 -14.97
N SER A 84 14.20 -24.63 -13.79
CA SER A 84 14.04 -25.59 -12.70
C SER A 84 13.47 -24.89 -11.47
N VAL A 85 12.48 -25.48 -10.82
CA VAL A 85 11.91 -24.96 -9.57
C VAL A 85 12.93 -25.03 -8.42
N GLU A 86 13.91 -25.94 -8.49
CA GLU A 86 14.96 -26.08 -7.48
C GLU A 86 15.91 -24.88 -7.41
N GLU A 87 16.02 -24.11 -8.50
CA GLU A 87 16.85 -22.90 -8.56
C GLU A 87 16.08 -21.63 -8.15
N ALA A 88 14.79 -21.75 -7.85
CA ALA A 88 13.97 -20.58 -7.56
C ALA A 88 14.37 -19.96 -6.21
N SER A 89 14.40 -18.62 -6.15
CA SER A 89 14.54 -17.90 -4.88
C SER A 89 13.23 -17.91 -4.10
N SER A 90 12.10 -17.86 -4.81
CA SER A 90 10.77 -18.01 -4.23
C SER A 90 9.75 -18.56 -5.22
N ILE A 91 8.70 -19.17 -4.68
CA ILE A 91 7.52 -19.61 -5.41
C ILE A 91 6.30 -18.98 -4.75
N ARG A 92 5.36 -18.48 -5.55
CA ARG A 92 4.06 -18.05 -5.06
C ARG A 92 2.94 -18.66 -5.90
N GLU A 93 2.07 -19.43 -5.27
CA GLU A 93 0.99 -20.15 -5.93
C GLU A 93 -0.34 -19.47 -5.63
N PHE A 94 -1.14 -19.23 -6.67
CA PHE A 94 -2.45 -18.61 -6.55
C PHE A 94 -3.53 -19.56 -7.07
N LYS A 95 -4.54 -19.81 -6.23
CA LYS A 95 -5.71 -20.62 -6.59
C LYS A 95 -6.95 -19.75 -6.67
N PHE A 96 -7.65 -19.85 -7.78
CA PHE A 96 -8.89 -19.14 -8.06
C PHE A 96 -10.04 -20.11 -8.29
N GLU A 97 -11.24 -19.69 -7.90
CA GLU A 97 -12.49 -20.33 -8.27
C GLU A 97 -13.46 -19.26 -8.77
N LYS A 98 -13.90 -19.36 -10.04
CA LYS A 98 -14.83 -18.40 -10.65
C LYS A 98 -14.31 -16.96 -10.57
N GLY A 99 -13.01 -16.78 -10.78
CA GLY A 99 -12.33 -15.48 -10.69
C GLY A 99 -12.09 -14.93 -9.27
N LEU A 100 -12.42 -15.67 -8.20
CA LEU A 100 -12.17 -15.28 -6.81
C LEU A 100 -10.93 -15.99 -6.27
N LEU A 101 -10.02 -15.25 -5.63
CA LEU A 101 -8.82 -15.82 -4.99
C LEU A 101 -9.24 -16.64 -3.76
N ILE A 102 -9.02 -17.95 -3.79
CA ILE A 102 -9.33 -18.88 -2.71
C ILE A 102 -8.10 -19.20 -1.86
N ALA A 103 -6.91 -19.26 -2.46
CA ALA A 103 -5.67 -19.47 -1.72
C ALA A 103 -4.47 -18.79 -2.38
N ASP A 104 -3.53 -18.37 -1.54
CA ASP A 104 -2.21 -17.87 -1.93
C ASP A 104 -1.17 -18.52 -1.01
N HIS A 105 -0.21 -19.22 -1.59
CA HIS A 105 0.87 -19.88 -0.86
C HIS A 105 2.20 -19.30 -1.31
N TYR A 106 2.98 -18.82 -0.36
CA TYR A 106 4.31 -18.30 -0.61
C TYR A 106 5.35 -19.21 0.03
N HIS A 107 6.35 -19.58 -0.75
CA HIS A 107 7.53 -20.32 -0.33
C HIS A 107 8.77 -19.52 -0.67
N ASN A 108 9.48 -19.06 0.36
CA ASN A 108 10.83 -18.54 0.21
C ASN A 108 11.80 -19.72 0.27
N ILE A 109 12.32 -20.16 -0.88
CA ILE A 109 13.22 -21.32 -0.92
C ILE A 109 14.55 -20.97 -0.27
N GLN A 110 15.05 -19.74 -0.50
CA GLN A 110 16.33 -19.29 0.01
C GLN A 110 16.41 -19.30 1.54
N TYR A 111 15.32 -18.90 2.23
CA TYR A 111 15.27 -18.87 3.70
C TYR A 111 14.46 -20.02 4.31
N GLY A 112 13.85 -20.88 3.49
CA GLY A 112 13.01 -21.98 3.95
C GLY A 112 11.70 -21.56 4.63
N THR A 113 11.27 -20.31 4.45
CA THR A 113 10.07 -19.76 5.11
C THR A 113 8.83 -19.91 4.24
N LYS A 114 7.67 -20.03 4.90
CA LYS A 114 6.40 -20.31 4.25
C LYS A 114 5.29 -19.46 4.84
N ASP A 115 4.52 -18.83 3.97
CA ASP A 115 3.31 -18.11 4.34
C ASP A 115 2.13 -18.69 3.54
N SER A 116 0.96 -18.73 4.15
CA SER A 116 -0.27 -19.11 3.44
C SER A 116 -1.40 -18.16 3.74
N LEU A 117 -2.28 -17.98 2.78
CA LEU A 117 -3.55 -17.28 2.88
C LEU A 117 -4.63 -18.18 2.28
N SER A 118 -5.74 -18.33 3.00
CA SER A 118 -6.97 -18.92 2.47
C SER A 118 -8.13 -17.96 2.66
N CYS A 119 -9.04 -17.94 1.69
CA CYS A 119 -10.20 -17.06 1.66
C CYS A 119 -11.47 -17.91 1.47
N SER A 120 -12.53 -17.56 2.21
CA SER A 120 -13.86 -18.14 2.06
C SER A 120 -14.85 -17.08 1.59
N TYR A 121 -15.78 -17.48 0.73
CA TYR A 121 -16.76 -16.60 0.12
C TYR A 121 -18.18 -17.14 0.28
N GLU A 122 -19.14 -16.24 0.41
CA GLU A 122 -20.57 -16.53 0.35
C GLU A 122 -21.22 -15.52 -0.59
N ASN A 123 -22.00 -15.99 -1.57
CA ASN A 123 -22.66 -15.13 -2.57
C ASN A 123 -21.70 -14.14 -3.27
N GLY A 124 -20.45 -14.55 -3.50
CA GLY A 124 -19.41 -13.73 -4.14
C GLY A 124 -18.72 -12.71 -3.22
N LEU A 125 -19.10 -12.63 -1.93
CA LEU A 125 -18.49 -11.75 -0.94
C LEU A 125 -17.51 -12.53 -0.06
N LYS A 126 -16.30 -11.99 0.17
CA LYS A 126 -15.31 -12.61 1.06
C LYS A 126 -15.80 -12.53 2.51
N VAL A 127 -16.13 -13.67 3.12
CA VAL A 127 -16.66 -13.76 4.49
C VAL A 127 -15.60 -14.10 5.53
N SER A 128 -14.49 -14.71 5.13
CA SER A 128 -13.35 -14.96 6.02
C SER A 128 -12.04 -15.02 5.24
N GLU A 129 -10.95 -14.60 5.87
CA GLU A 129 -9.59 -14.87 5.42
C GLU A 129 -8.76 -15.41 6.59
N THR A 130 -7.92 -16.39 6.32
CA THR A 130 -6.98 -16.95 7.31
C THR A 130 -5.58 -16.93 6.73
N ARG A 131 -4.66 -16.25 7.41
CA ARG A 131 -3.23 -16.22 7.10
C ARG A 131 -2.47 -17.02 8.14
N THR A 132 -1.58 -17.89 7.70
CA THR A 132 -0.56 -18.50 8.56
C THR A 132 0.78 -17.88 8.21
N THR A 133 1.42 -17.26 9.20
CA THR A 133 2.76 -16.66 9.04
C THR A 133 3.84 -17.73 9.09
N GLU A 134 5.06 -17.36 8.69
CA GLU A 134 6.26 -18.21 8.77
C GLU A 134 6.52 -18.81 10.16
N GLU A 135 6.18 -18.07 11.22
CA GLU A 135 6.32 -18.53 12.62
C GLU A 135 5.16 -19.45 13.07
N GLY A 136 4.21 -19.74 12.19
CA GLY A 136 3.03 -20.55 12.48
C GLY A 136 1.89 -19.79 13.17
N THR A 137 1.97 -18.46 13.29
CA THR A 137 0.89 -17.66 13.85
C THR A 137 -0.30 -17.64 12.89
N ILE A 138 -1.48 -17.98 13.40
CA ILE A 138 -2.73 -17.99 12.62
C ILE A 138 -3.45 -16.66 12.85
N LEU A 139 -3.58 -15.88 11.79
CA LEU A 139 -4.34 -14.63 11.75
C LEU A 139 -5.63 -14.87 10.97
N ARG A 140 -6.79 -14.75 11.61
CA ARG A 140 -8.10 -14.87 10.94
C ARG A 140 -8.83 -13.55 10.97
N THR A 141 -9.42 -13.14 9.85
CA THR A 141 -10.36 -12.02 9.77
C THR A 141 -11.69 -12.50 9.24
N ASP A 142 -12.76 -12.25 9.98
CA ASP A 142 -14.14 -12.54 9.57
C ASP A 142 -14.83 -11.23 9.15
N PHE A 143 -15.57 -11.27 8.04
CA PHE A 143 -16.22 -10.11 7.42
C PHE A 143 -17.74 -10.27 7.47
N THR A 144 -18.44 -9.24 7.94
CA THR A 144 -19.91 -9.22 7.99
C THR A 144 -20.45 -8.15 7.06
N TYR A 145 -21.45 -8.51 6.26
CA TYR A 145 -22.08 -7.62 5.29
C TYR A 145 -23.59 -7.49 5.55
N GLN A 146 -24.15 -6.36 5.16
CA GLN A 146 -25.60 -6.15 5.09
C GLN A 146 -25.91 -5.55 3.72
N ASN A 147 -26.80 -6.21 2.96
CA ASN A 147 -27.15 -5.81 1.59
C ASN A 147 -25.92 -5.61 0.67
N GLY A 148 -24.90 -6.46 0.83
CA GLY A 148 -23.64 -6.38 0.07
C GLY A 148 -22.65 -5.32 0.55
N ILE A 149 -22.99 -4.52 1.57
CA ILE A 149 -22.12 -3.48 2.14
C ILE A 149 -21.45 -4.01 3.40
N LEU A 150 -20.12 -3.90 3.48
CA LEU A 150 -19.33 -4.37 4.62
C LEU A 150 -19.66 -3.57 5.89
N GLN A 151 -20.18 -4.24 6.91
CA GLN A 151 -20.56 -3.64 8.20
C GLN A 151 -19.51 -3.84 9.29
N ALA A 152 -18.80 -4.96 9.28
CA ALA A 152 -17.79 -5.23 10.29
C ALA A 152 -16.67 -6.14 9.82
N LYS A 153 -15.50 -5.98 10.44
CA LYS A 153 -14.37 -6.91 10.40
C LYS A 153 -14.05 -7.35 11.82
N ARG A 154 -13.76 -8.63 12.01
CA ARG A 154 -13.34 -9.17 13.30
C ARG A 154 -12.08 -9.99 13.13
N SER A 155 -11.03 -9.62 13.85
CA SER A 155 -9.70 -10.20 13.74
C SER A 155 -9.40 -11.09 14.94
N PHE A 156 -8.66 -12.17 14.68
CA PHE A 156 -8.24 -13.15 15.66
C PHE A 156 -6.76 -13.52 15.43
N THR A 157 -6.03 -13.72 16.51
CA THR A 157 -4.69 -14.30 16.50
C THR A 157 -4.72 -15.60 17.30
N ASN A 158 -4.34 -16.73 16.69
CA ASN A 158 -4.40 -18.05 17.30
C ASN A 158 -5.77 -18.35 17.94
N ASN A 159 -6.84 -18.04 17.19
CA ASN A 159 -8.25 -18.13 17.60
C ASN A 159 -8.67 -17.23 18.79
N GLN A 160 -7.79 -16.33 19.26
CA GLN A 160 -8.13 -15.33 20.28
C GLN A 160 -8.52 -14.02 19.60
N PHE A 161 -9.64 -13.44 20.01
CA PHE A 161 -10.06 -12.13 19.53
C PHE A 161 -8.99 -11.07 19.79
N THR A 162 -8.70 -10.26 18.77
CA THR A 162 -7.75 -9.14 18.88
C THR A 162 -8.41 -7.79 18.61
N GLU A 163 -9.27 -7.73 17.61
CA GLU A 163 -9.85 -6.48 17.13
C GLU A 163 -11.22 -6.69 16.50
N GLN A 164 -12.07 -5.67 16.60
CA GLN A 164 -13.24 -5.52 15.76
C GLN A 164 -13.30 -4.11 15.19
N ILE A 165 -13.58 -4.00 13.89
CA ILE A 165 -13.87 -2.73 13.23
C ILE A 165 -15.32 -2.74 12.80
N ILE A 166 -16.07 -1.68 13.13
CA ILE A 166 -17.45 -1.46 12.71
C ILE A 166 -17.49 -0.28 11.75
N TYR A 167 -18.22 -0.42 10.65
CA TYR A 167 -18.42 0.59 9.61
C TYR A 167 -19.86 1.09 9.66
N VAL A 168 -20.05 2.38 9.93
CA VAL A 168 -21.38 3.01 10.04
C VAL A 168 -21.62 3.85 8.80
N TYR A 169 -22.69 3.53 8.07
CA TYR A 169 -23.06 4.20 6.83
C TYR A 169 -24.28 5.11 7.03
N GLY A 170 -24.28 6.24 6.33
CA GLY A 170 -25.44 7.12 6.23
C GLY A 170 -26.49 6.59 5.25
N ASN A 171 -27.63 7.29 5.18
CA ASN A 171 -28.74 6.95 4.29
C ASN A 171 -28.37 6.88 2.79
N ASN A 172 -27.28 7.54 2.40
CA ASN A 172 -26.76 7.55 1.03
C ASN A 172 -25.67 6.49 0.78
N GLN A 173 -25.49 5.53 1.71
CA GLN A 173 -24.47 4.48 1.68
C GLN A 173 -23.02 5.00 1.71
N LEU A 174 -22.81 6.27 2.08
CA LEU A 174 -21.47 6.78 2.35
C LEU A 174 -21.06 6.38 3.77
N LEU A 175 -19.80 5.97 3.92
CA LEU A 175 -19.22 5.62 5.21
C LEU A 175 -19.08 6.88 6.05
N LEU A 176 -19.83 7.01 7.14
CA LEU A 176 -19.74 8.17 8.03
C LEU A 176 -18.70 7.95 9.13
N GLU A 177 -18.54 6.70 9.58
CA GLU A 177 -17.71 6.40 10.74
C GLU A 177 -17.09 5.00 10.67
N GLU A 178 -15.82 4.90 11.08
CA GLU A 178 -15.12 3.65 11.37
C GLU A 178 -14.81 3.59 12.87
N GLN A 179 -15.34 2.59 13.58
CA GLN A 179 -15.09 2.36 15.00
C GLN A 179 -14.18 1.16 15.19
N ARG A 180 -13.06 1.35 15.89
CA ARG A 180 -12.11 0.28 16.23
C ARG A 180 -12.27 -0.12 17.69
N PHE A 181 -12.54 -1.39 17.93
CA PHE A 181 -12.63 -1.98 19.26
C PHE A 181 -11.46 -2.93 19.49
N LEU A 182 -10.82 -2.80 20.64
CA LEU A 182 -9.77 -3.70 21.11
C LEU A 182 -10.23 -4.43 22.37
N LYS A 183 -9.48 -5.46 22.77
CA LYS A 183 -9.69 -6.22 24.00
C LYS A 183 -8.60 -5.88 25.01
N HIS A 184 -8.97 -5.62 26.26
CA HIS A 184 -8.06 -5.57 27.39
C HIS A 184 -8.59 -6.50 28.47
N LYS A 185 -7.86 -7.59 28.77
CA LYS A 185 -8.40 -8.74 29.53
C LYS A 185 -9.73 -9.16 28.91
N GLU A 186 -10.77 -9.49 29.66
CA GLU A 186 -12.06 -9.93 29.10
C GLU A 186 -13.01 -8.81 28.63
N THR A 187 -12.57 -7.55 28.65
CA THR A 187 -13.41 -6.40 28.28
C THR A 187 -13.04 -5.87 26.89
N GLN A 188 -14.04 -5.74 26.02
CA GLN A 188 -13.92 -4.99 24.78
C GLN A 188 -14.19 -3.51 25.02
N TYR A 189 -13.43 -2.64 24.35
CA TYR A 189 -13.56 -1.19 24.48
C TYR A 189 -13.33 -0.48 23.15
N LEU A 190 -14.02 0.64 22.93
CA LEU A 190 -13.81 1.50 21.78
C LEU A 190 -12.44 2.16 21.91
N SER A 191 -11.48 1.75 21.07
CA SER A 191 -10.10 2.21 21.05
C SER A 191 -9.96 3.48 20.22
N SER A 192 -10.48 3.49 18.99
CA SER A 192 -10.43 4.67 18.12
C SER A 192 -11.67 4.79 17.24
N GLN A 193 -11.89 6.00 16.73
CA GLN A 193 -13.00 6.33 15.85
C GLN A 193 -12.50 7.27 14.75
N LYS A 194 -12.90 7.02 13.50
CA LYS A 194 -12.64 7.93 12.38
C LYS A 194 -13.96 8.40 11.80
N ASN A 195 -14.12 9.71 11.65
CA ASN A 195 -15.33 10.31 11.08
C ASN A 195 -15.00 10.88 9.70
N PHE A 196 -15.87 10.62 8.72
CA PHE A 196 -15.71 11.07 7.34
C PHE A 196 -16.76 12.11 6.97
N PHE A 197 -16.31 13.21 6.38
CA PHE A 197 -17.15 14.31 5.94
C PHE A 197 -17.01 14.49 4.43
N TYR A 198 -18.15 14.61 3.75
CA TYR A 198 -18.21 14.62 2.29
C TYR A 198 -18.73 15.96 1.78
N ASN A 199 -18.19 16.40 0.64
CA ASN A 199 -18.72 17.54 -0.09
C ASN A 199 -20.00 17.18 -0.87
N ALA A 200 -20.61 18.17 -1.54
CA ALA A 200 -21.83 17.98 -2.33
C ALA A 200 -21.67 16.99 -3.52
N LYS A 201 -20.44 16.70 -3.95
CA LYS A 201 -20.10 15.71 -4.99
C LYS A 201 -19.83 14.31 -4.41
N LYS A 202 -20.10 14.09 -3.11
CA LYS A 202 -19.84 12.83 -2.39
C LYS A 202 -18.36 12.42 -2.35
N GLN A 203 -17.46 13.39 -2.39
CA GLN A 203 -16.02 13.17 -2.22
C GLN A 203 -15.64 13.51 -0.78
N VAL A 204 -14.76 12.71 -0.16
CA VAL A 204 -14.25 13.00 1.19
C VAL A 204 -13.49 14.34 1.13
N GLU A 205 -13.89 15.26 1.99
CA GLU A 205 -13.29 16.59 2.13
C GLU A 205 -12.57 16.73 3.47
N LYS A 206 -13.02 16.00 4.50
CA LYS A 206 -12.39 16.01 5.82
C LYS A 206 -12.53 14.66 6.50
N THR A 207 -11.49 14.27 7.23
CA THR A 207 -11.48 13.10 8.12
C THR A 207 -10.99 13.52 9.49
N GLU A 208 -11.73 13.15 10.54
CA GLU A 208 -11.35 13.40 11.93
C GLU A 208 -11.01 12.08 12.62
N TYR A 209 -9.89 12.04 13.35
CA TYR A 209 -9.39 10.86 14.03
C TYR A 209 -9.45 11.07 15.54
N TYR A 210 -10.22 10.22 16.19
CA TYR A 210 -10.36 10.18 17.64
C TYR A 210 -9.73 8.90 18.17
N GLY A 211 -9.06 9.00 19.31
CA GLY A 211 -8.54 7.84 20.02
C GLY A 211 -8.82 7.93 21.50
N ARG A 212 -8.87 6.78 22.17
CA ARG A 212 -9.03 6.72 23.62
C ARG A 212 -7.73 7.14 24.30
N TYR A 213 -7.84 8.11 25.21
CA TYR A 213 -6.77 8.58 26.09
C TYR A 213 -7.36 8.91 27.46
N ASP A 214 -6.75 8.42 28.53
CA ASP A 214 -7.29 8.48 29.91
C ASP A 214 -8.80 8.16 29.96
N SER A 215 -9.17 7.06 29.27
CA SER A 215 -10.55 6.56 29.16
C SER A 215 -11.56 7.49 28.46
N LYS A 216 -11.12 8.58 27.83
CA LYS A 216 -11.96 9.50 27.03
C LYS A 216 -11.55 9.47 25.56
N MET A 217 -12.49 9.75 24.65
CA MET A 217 -12.16 9.92 23.23
C MET A 217 -11.65 11.34 23.01
N GLN A 218 -10.44 11.47 22.46
CA GLN A 218 -9.83 12.76 22.14
C GLN A 218 -9.58 12.85 20.63
N LEU A 219 -9.97 13.98 20.04
CA LEU A 219 -9.60 14.32 18.66
C LEU A 219 -8.10 14.62 18.65
N TYR A 220 -7.34 13.90 17.83
CA TYR A 220 -5.89 14.08 17.79
C TYR A 220 -5.31 14.29 16.40
N LYS A 221 -6.10 14.04 15.34
CA LYS A 221 -5.71 14.29 13.97
C LYS A 221 -6.90 14.71 13.12
N VAL A 222 -6.66 15.64 12.19
CA VAL A 222 -7.59 16.06 11.16
C VAL A 222 -6.85 16.04 9.82
N GLU A 223 -7.48 15.46 8.80
CA GLU A 223 -7.02 15.51 7.41
C GLU A 223 -8.09 16.19 6.55
N GLU A 224 -7.67 17.04 5.62
CA GLU A 224 -8.57 17.76 4.71
C GLU A 224 -8.09 17.65 3.25
N GLU A 225 -9.05 17.53 2.34
CA GLU A 225 -8.82 17.46 0.89
C GLU A 225 -9.66 18.52 0.16
N ILE A 226 -9.00 19.59 -0.28
CA ILE A 226 -9.63 20.71 -0.96
C ILE A 226 -9.38 20.57 -2.47
N ARG A 227 -10.45 20.43 -3.26
CA ARG A 227 -10.40 20.24 -4.71
C ARG A 227 -10.84 21.49 -5.46
N GLN A 228 -9.97 21.98 -6.35
CA GLN A 228 -10.23 23.16 -7.19
C GLN A 228 -9.74 22.89 -8.62
N GLY A 229 -10.66 22.57 -9.54
CA GLY A 229 -10.30 22.17 -10.90
C GLY A 229 -9.40 20.93 -10.92
N ASN A 230 -8.20 21.06 -11.49
CA ASN A 230 -7.17 20.02 -11.54
C ASN A 230 -6.16 20.09 -10.39
N VAL A 231 -6.46 20.86 -9.34
CA VAL A 231 -5.61 21.01 -8.15
C VAL A 231 -6.27 20.33 -6.95
N LEU A 232 -5.49 19.53 -6.23
CA LEU A 232 -5.84 18.92 -4.96
C LEU A 232 -4.89 19.43 -3.88
N THR A 233 -5.43 20.11 -2.87
CA THR A 233 -4.66 20.49 -1.67
C THR A 233 -5.01 19.54 -0.55
N LYS A 234 -4.01 18.80 -0.05
CA LYS A 234 -4.11 17.96 1.14
C LYS A 234 -3.51 18.70 2.32
N LYS A 235 -4.24 18.76 3.42
CA LYS A 235 -3.77 19.34 4.68
C LYS A 235 -3.91 18.32 5.80
N SER A 236 -2.98 18.35 6.75
CA SER A 236 -3.13 17.62 8.00
C SER A 236 -2.73 18.48 9.19
N ALA A 237 -3.53 18.38 10.25
CA ALA A 237 -3.18 18.88 11.56
C ALA A 237 -3.21 17.70 12.54
N VAL A 238 -2.22 17.61 13.42
CA VAL A 238 -2.08 16.51 14.38
C VAL A 238 -1.54 17.06 15.69
N ILE A 239 -1.91 16.44 16.81
CA ILE A 239 -1.16 16.62 18.05
C ILE A 239 0.12 15.80 17.93
N SER A 240 1.26 16.48 17.84
CA SER A 240 2.56 15.86 17.56
C SER A 240 2.88 14.69 18.50
N ASN A 241 3.35 13.59 17.93
CA ASN A 241 3.77 12.37 18.63
C ASN A 241 2.69 11.61 19.42
N VAL A 242 1.41 11.98 19.33
CA VAL A 242 0.37 11.33 20.13
C VAL A 242 -0.21 10.07 19.49
N GLU A 243 -0.10 9.89 18.18
CA GLU A 243 -0.77 8.79 17.46
C GLU A 243 -0.45 7.40 18.03
N THR A 244 0.80 7.17 18.45
CA THR A 244 1.25 5.93 19.08
C THR A 244 0.81 5.78 20.54
N MET A 245 0.29 6.85 21.15
CA MET A 245 -0.20 6.91 22.54
C MET A 245 -1.72 6.80 22.62
N MET A 246 -2.41 6.71 21.48
CA MET A 246 -3.86 6.67 21.41
C MET A 246 -4.40 5.24 21.34
N GLY A 247 -5.60 5.07 21.90
CA GLY A 247 -6.40 3.86 21.72
C GLY A 247 -6.22 2.78 22.77
N TYR A 248 -5.59 3.09 23.90
CA TYR A 248 -5.45 2.19 25.04
C TYR A 248 -6.65 2.29 25.98
N TYR A 249 -6.91 1.22 26.73
CA TYR A 249 -8.07 1.11 27.64
C TYR A 249 -8.09 2.23 28.69
N ASP A 250 -6.95 2.46 29.33
CA ASP A 250 -6.68 3.50 30.31
C ASP A 250 -5.19 3.86 30.29
N MET A 251 -4.79 4.80 31.17
CA MET A 251 -3.38 5.20 31.31
C MET A 251 -2.47 4.06 31.78
N ALA A 252 -2.98 3.13 32.59
CA ALA A 252 -2.16 2.02 33.06
C ALA A 252 -1.79 1.08 31.91
N ALA A 253 -2.77 0.76 31.04
CA ALA A 253 -2.55 -0.02 29.84
C ALA A 253 -1.58 0.66 28.86
N LEU A 254 -1.66 1.99 28.71
CA LEU A 254 -0.69 2.76 27.93
C LEU A 254 0.73 2.65 28.54
N HIS A 255 0.88 2.87 29.84
CA HIS A 255 2.18 2.80 30.51
C HIS A 255 2.80 1.40 30.45
N ASP A 256 1.99 0.35 30.53
CA ASP A 256 2.46 -1.02 30.39
C ASP A 256 2.95 -1.32 28.96
N MET A 257 2.26 -0.79 27.94
CA MET A 257 2.76 -0.84 26.55
C MET A 257 4.10 -0.10 26.44
N LEU A 258 4.20 1.13 26.97
CA LEU A 258 5.44 1.92 26.91
C LEU A 258 6.61 1.19 27.54
N LYS A 259 6.44 0.55 28.70
CA LYS A 259 7.49 -0.27 29.32
C LYS A 259 7.92 -1.44 28.43
N LYS A 260 6.94 -2.14 27.85
CA LYS A 260 7.21 -3.28 26.97
C LYS A 260 8.03 -2.87 25.74
N GLU A 261 7.78 -1.68 25.20
CA GLU A 261 8.49 -1.12 24.06
C GLU A 261 9.79 -0.37 24.44
N ASN A 262 10.22 -0.41 25.71
CA ASN A 262 11.38 0.33 26.25
C ASN A 262 11.27 1.86 26.06
N MET A 263 10.06 2.39 26.21
CA MET A 263 9.69 3.80 26.09
C MET A 263 9.24 4.40 27.42
N GLU A 264 9.79 3.94 28.55
CA GLU A 264 9.40 4.44 29.88
C GLU A 264 9.59 5.95 30.05
N TRP A 265 10.54 6.53 29.32
CA TRP A 265 10.77 7.97 29.28
C TRP A 265 9.52 8.76 28.84
N ALA A 266 8.63 8.14 28.06
CA ALA A 266 7.43 8.78 27.54
C ALA A 266 6.30 8.87 28.58
N ILE A 267 6.36 8.06 29.66
CA ILE A 267 5.33 8.01 30.71
C ILE A 267 5.16 9.37 31.40
N SER A 268 6.25 10.12 31.63
CA SER A 268 6.18 11.44 32.26
C SER A 268 5.68 12.53 31.32
N ILE A 269 5.73 12.30 30.01
CA ILE A 269 5.29 13.26 28.98
C ILE A 269 3.80 13.08 28.71
N PHE A 270 3.38 11.84 28.47
CA PHE A 270 1.98 11.49 28.20
C PHE A 270 1.28 11.14 29.51
N ASP A 271 1.07 12.14 30.35
CA ASP A 271 0.31 12.00 31.60
C ASP A 271 -1.20 12.31 31.39
N LYS A 272 -1.99 12.20 32.45
CA LYS A 272 -3.44 12.45 32.39
C LYS A 272 -3.81 13.87 31.91
N LYS A 273 -2.92 14.84 32.09
CA LYS A 273 -3.13 16.25 31.74
C LYS A 273 -2.60 16.60 30.36
N TYR A 274 -1.92 15.69 29.67
CA TYR A 274 -1.34 15.94 28.35
C TYR A 274 -2.33 16.59 27.38
N PHE A 275 -3.56 16.07 27.29
CA PHE A 275 -4.61 16.63 26.41
C PHE A 275 -5.25 17.93 26.93
N GLU A 276 -4.97 18.36 28.15
CA GLU A 276 -5.38 19.67 28.66
C GLU A 276 -4.51 20.80 28.11
N THR A 277 -3.27 20.48 27.70
CA THR A 277 -2.29 21.46 27.20
C THR A 277 -1.85 21.22 25.76
N ALA A 278 -2.11 20.03 25.21
CA ALA A 278 -1.75 19.68 23.84
C ALA A 278 -2.55 20.52 22.82
N SER A 279 -1.83 21.07 21.85
CA SER A 279 -2.40 21.80 20.72
C SER A 279 -2.26 21.00 19.43
N PHE A 280 -3.16 21.28 18.48
CA PHE A 280 -2.98 20.84 17.11
C PHE A 280 -1.86 21.63 16.46
N ASP A 281 -0.90 20.91 15.89
CA ASP A 281 0.13 21.48 15.04
C ASP A 281 -0.23 21.15 13.60
N ALA A 282 -0.17 22.15 12.72
CA ALA A 282 -0.32 21.90 11.31
C ALA A 282 0.93 21.16 10.82
N ASN A 283 0.75 19.94 10.32
CA ASN A 283 1.85 19.00 10.08
C ASN A 283 2.26 18.99 8.61
N THR A 284 1.28 18.96 7.72
CA THR A 284 1.54 18.85 6.28
C THR A 284 0.58 19.70 5.46
N ARG A 285 1.09 20.30 4.39
CA ARG A 285 0.30 20.86 3.30
C ARG A 285 0.94 20.49 1.98
N ILE A 286 0.26 19.64 1.22
CA ILE A 286 0.72 19.16 -0.08
C ILE A 286 -0.26 19.67 -1.14
N ILE A 287 0.26 20.24 -2.22
CA ILE A 287 -0.54 20.67 -3.37
C ILE A 287 -0.14 19.79 -4.56
N GLU A 288 -1.10 19.05 -5.08
CA GLU A 288 -0.96 18.19 -6.25
C GLU A 288 -1.71 18.82 -7.42
N LYS A 289 -1.07 18.87 -8.59
CA LYS A 289 -1.69 19.31 -9.84
C LYS A 289 -1.66 18.19 -10.87
N TYR A 290 -2.72 18.08 -11.64
CA TYR A 290 -2.89 17.04 -12.66
C TYR A 290 -3.13 17.63 -14.05
N ASP A 291 -2.75 16.88 -15.08
CA ASP A 291 -3.17 17.16 -16.46
C ASP A 291 -4.59 16.61 -16.75
N ASP A 292 -5.05 16.79 -17.98
CA ASP A 292 -6.40 16.40 -18.41
C ASP A 292 -6.61 14.87 -18.40
N ASN A 293 -5.53 14.09 -18.50
CA ASN A 293 -5.54 12.63 -18.40
C ASN A 293 -5.38 12.15 -16.95
N ARG A 294 -5.41 13.07 -15.99
CA ARG A 294 -5.23 12.83 -14.55
C ARG A 294 -3.85 12.29 -14.17
N ASN A 295 -2.85 12.50 -15.02
CA ASN A 295 -1.47 12.26 -14.63
C ASN A 295 -0.93 13.47 -13.87
N MET A 296 -0.13 13.22 -12.85
CA MET A 296 0.42 14.26 -12.00
C MET A 296 1.44 15.11 -12.78
N ILE A 297 1.38 16.42 -12.64
CA ILE A 297 2.28 17.38 -13.30
C ILE A 297 3.02 18.29 -12.31
N GLU A 298 2.57 18.37 -11.06
CA GLU A 298 3.27 19.11 -10.01
C GLU A 298 2.91 18.57 -8.62
N ILE A 299 3.91 18.49 -7.73
CA ILE A 299 3.73 18.30 -6.29
C ILE A 299 4.51 19.40 -5.56
N LYS A 300 3.82 20.16 -4.72
CA LYS A 300 4.44 21.12 -3.79
C LYS A 300 4.26 20.68 -2.35
N SER A 301 5.35 20.66 -1.61
CA SER A 301 5.37 20.56 -0.16
C SER A 301 5.48 21.97 0.40
N VAL A 302 4.45 22.40 1.13
CA VAL A 302 4.27 23.77 1.59
C VAL A 302 4.23 23.78 3.10
N HIS A 303 4.96 24.70 3.72
CA HIS A 303 4.91 24.91 5.16
C HIS A 303 3.47 25.29 5.51
N PRO A 304 2.83 24.58 6.44
CA PRO A 304 1.39 24.70 6.64
C PRO A 304 0.98 26.09 7.16
N ASP A 305 1.78 26.69 8.05
CA ASP A 305 1.49 28.02 8.62
C ASP A 305 1.99 29.19 7.78
N THR A 306 3.26 29.18 7.35
CA THR A 306 3.86 30.31 6.61
C THR A 306 3.47 30.34 5.13
N GLY A 307 3.04 29.20 4.57
CA GLY A 307 2.77 29.05 3.14
C GLY A 307 4.03 28.97 2.26
N GLU A 308 5.21 28.91 2.87
CA GLU A 308 6.49 28.79 2.17
C GLU A 308 6.63 27.42 1.50
N THR A 309 7.05 27.37 0.23
CA THR A 309 7.29 26.10 -0.46
C THR A 309 8.70 25.61 -0.18
N TYR A 310 8.84 24.46 0.48
CA TYR A 310 10.15 23.85 0.79
C TYR A 310 10.49 22.66 -0.12
N GLY A 311 9.54 22.20 -0.92
CA GLY A 311 9.78 21.18 -1.94
C GLY A 311 8.85 21.39 -3.12
N ASN A 312 9.39 21.33 -4.34
CA ASN A 312 8.61 21.35 -5.56
C ASN A 312 9.19 20.37 -6.57
N VAL A 313 8.34 19.52 -7.11
CA VAL A 313 8.64 18.57 -8.17
C VAL A 313 7.63 18.77 -9.29
N VAL A 314 8.14 18.94 -10.51
CA VAL A 314 7.32 19.15 -11.71
C VAL A 314 7.51 17.97 -12.65
N PHE A 315 6.43 17.53 -13.28
CA PHE A 315 6.46 16.42 -14.23
C PHE A 315 6.01 16.90 -15.61
N ARG A 316 6.78 16.54 -16.64
CA ARG A 316 6.37 16.67 -18.05
C ARG A 316 5.92 15.30 -18.54
N ASN A 317 4.62 15.18 -18.78
CA ASN A 317 4.02 13.99 -19.37
C ASN A 317 3.90 14.18 -20.88
N GLU A 318 4.47 13.25 -21.65
CA GLU A 318 4.34 13.21 -23.11
C GLU A 318 3.54 11.98 -23.51
N TYR A 319 2.65 12.17 -24.48
CA TYR A 319 1.75 11.14 -24.94
C TYR A 319 2.04 10.82 -26.40
N ASN A 320 1.95 9.55 -26.77
CA ASN A 320 2.11 9.10 -28.14
C ASN A 320 0.87 9.44 -29.00
N GLU A 321 0.92 9.09 -30.28
CA GLU A 321 -0.17 9.33 -31.24
C GLU A 321 -1.49 8.66 -30.85
N GLN A 322 -1.46 7.61 -30.01
CA GLN A 322 -2.65 6.95 -29.46
C GLN A 322 -3.10 7.53 -28.11
N SER A 323 -2.55 8.68 -27.69
CA SER A 323 -2.83 9.32 -26.39
C SER A 323 -2.45 8.46 -25.18
N LEU A 324 -1.52 7.52 -25.33
CA LEU A 324 -0.93 6.75 -24.24
C LEU A 324 0.33 7.47 -23.74
N LEU A 325 0.54 7.46 -22.42
CA LEU A 325 1.69 8.11 -21.78
C LEU A 325 2.99 7.45 -22.27
N GLU A 326 3.82 8.16 -23.03
CA GLU A 326 5.10 7.64 -23.53
C GLU A 326 6.26 8.00 -22.60
N PHE A 327 6.27 9.23 -22.07
CA PHE A 327 7.31 9.69 -21.16
C PHE A 327 6.72 10.44 -19.96
N THR A 328 7.37 10.27 -18.81
CA THR A 328 7.27 11.20 -17.69
C THR A 328 8.68 11.64 -17.34
N ILE A 329 8.95 12.94 -17.50
CA ILE A 329 10.22 13.54 -17.09
C ILE A 329 9.99 14.31 -15.81
N CYS A 330 10.77 13.99 -14.78
CA CYS A 330 10.69 14.58 -13.46
C CYS A 330 11.76 15.67 -13.32
N TYR A 331 11.34 16.83 -12.81
CA TYR A 331 12.20 17.97 -12.55
C TYR A 331 12.12 18.33 -11.08
N ARG A 332 13.27 18.39 -10.40
CA ARG A 332 13.41 19.04 -9.10
C ARG A 332 13.59 20.53 -9.31
N ILE A 333 12.89 21.34 -8.52
CA ILE A 333 13.16 22.78 -8.46
C ILE A 333 14.22 23.04 -7.39
N THR A 334 15.34 23.67 -7.76
CA THR A 334 16.40 24.04 -6.82
C THR A 334 16.01 25.25 -5.98
N GLU A 335 16.80 25.55 -4.93
CA GLU A 335 16.62 26.75 -4.10
C GLU A 335 16.68 28.05 -4.92
N GLU A 336 17.42 28.06 -6.03
CA GLU A 336 17.51 29.19 -6.97
C GLU A 336 16.32 29.23 -7.97
N GLY A 337 15.35 28.31 -7.87
CA GLY A 337 14.20 28.22 -8.75
C GLY A 337 14.47 27.60 -10.12
N LYS A 338 15.65 26.98 -10.34
CA LYS A 338 15.97 26.30 -11.60
C LYS A 338 15.37 24.90 -11.63
N MET A 339 14.90 24.48 -12.79
CA MET A 339 14.46 23.11 -13.06
C MET A 339 15.68 22.25 -13.41
N GLU A 340 15.91 21.20 -12.62
CA GLU A 340 16.92 20.17 -12.90
C GLU A 340 16.21 18.84 -13.12
N GLU A 341 16.47 18.20 -14.26
CA GLU A 341 15.94 16.87 -14.54
C GLU A 341 16.51 15.86 -13.54
N SER A 342 15.64 15.19 -12.78
CA SER A 342 16.03 14.19 -11.79
C SER A 342 15.97 12.78 -12.34
N ASP A 343 14.90 12.47 -13.07
CA ASP A 343 14.64 11.14 -13.60
C ASP A 343 13.69 11.19 -14.81
N ILE A 344 13.78 10.16 -15.64
CA ILE A 344 12.90 9.92 -16.77
C ILE A 344 12.34 8.50 -16.72
N LYS A 345 11.03 8.41 -16.95
CA LYS A 345 10.29 7.16 -17.11
C LYS A 345 9.79 7.08 -18.54
N LYS A 346 10.11 6.00 -19.24
CA LYS A 346 9.62 5.71 -20.58
C LYS A 346 8.75 4.45 -20.57
N PHE A 347 7.62 4.52 -21.24
CA PHE A 347 6.64 3.46 -21.34
C PHE A 347 6.52 2.98 -22.79
N TYR A 348 6.53 1.66 -22.97
CA TYR A 348 6.44 1.02 -24.28
C TYR A 348 5.21 0.11 -24.34
N TYR A 349 4.40 0.31 -25.37
CA TYR A 349 3.17 -0.44 -25.59
C TYR A 349 3.29 -1.32 -26.82
N ARG A 350 2.63 -2.48 -26.77
CA ARG A 350 2.43 -3.39 -27.90
C ARG A 350 0.95 -3.64 -28.08
N ASP A 351 0.50 -3.94 -29.29
CA ASP A 351 -0.93 -4.12 -29.58
C ASP A 351 -1.61 -5.19 -28.72
#